data_AF-A0AAX2LIW7-F1
#
_entry.id   AF-A0AAX2LIW7-F1
#
_cell.length_a   1.000
_cell.length_b   1.000
_cell.length_c   1.000
_cell.angle_alpha   90.00
_cell.angle_beta   90.00
_cell.angle_gamma   90.00
#
_symmetry.space_group_name_H-M   'P 1'
#
loop_
_entity.id
_entity.type
_entity.pdbx_description
1 polymer ?
#
loop_
_entity_poly.entity_id
_entity_poly.type
_entity_poly.pdbx_seq_one_letter_code
_entity_poly.pdbx_strand_id
1 'polypeptide(L)' 'MIDRDYKNISEDVYKVDSGKERDPIQEGYPVANGKYRVLEAEDNPDNGMQAMAVVPIKDGKEDRSHIVIAYAGTNSSRVA' A
#
# COMPACT_ATOMS: atom_id res chain seq x y z
N MET A 1 -10.64 0.03 -13.16
CA MET A 1 -10.51 0.30 -11.71
C MET A 1 -11.68 1.19 -11.30
N ILE A 2 -12.25 1.02 -10.11
CA ILE A 2 -13.36 1.85 -9.62
C ILE A 2 -12.79 2.84 -8.59
N ASP A 3 -13.27 4.08 -8.53
CA ASP A 3 -12.84 5.11 -7.57
C ASP A 3 -12.73 4.60 -6.12
N ARG A 4 -13.66 3.71 -5.75
CA ARG A 4 -13.66 3.06 -4.43
C ARG A 4 -12.43 2.20 -4.17
N ASP A 5 -11.88 1.53 -5.19
CA ASP A 5 -10.67 0.72 -5.04
C ASP A 5 -9.46 1.63 -4.80
N TYR A 6 -9.33 2.73 -5.54
CA TYR A 6 -8.26 3.73 -5.31
C TYR A 6 -8.35 4.34 -3.92
N LYS A 7 -9.57 4.64 -3.45
CA LYS A 7 -9.79 5.10 -2.08
C LYS A 7 -9.28 4.07 -1.07
N ASN A 8 -9.65 2.81 -1.20
CA ASN A 8 -9.18 1.77 -0.27
C ASN A 8 -7.65 1.62 -0.32
N ILE A 9 -7.04 1.67 -1.50
CA ILE A 9 -5.57 1.66 -1.67
C ILE A 9 -4.94 2.84 -0.92
N SER A 10 -5.53 4.04 -1.05
CA SER A 10 -5.03 5.24 -0.36
C SER A 10 -5.20 5.21 1.16
N GLU A 11 -6.16 4.43 1.66
CA GLU A 11 -6.33 4.21 3.11
C GLU A 11 -5.37 3.11 3.60
N ASP A 12 -5.17 2.05 2.83
CA ASP A 12 -4.32 0.92 3.18
C ASP A 12 -2.83 1.30 3.23
N VAL A 13 -2.34 2.23 2.39
CA VAL A 13 -0.92 2.63 2.40
C VAL A 13 -0.44 3.17 3.75
N TYR A 14 -1.32 3.74 4.57
CA TYR A 14 -0.98 4.17 5.93
C TYR A 14 -0.59 2.99 6.86
N LYS A 15 -1.03 1.77 6.55
CA LYS A 15 -0.72 0.56 7.33
C LYS A 15 0.63 -0.06 6.96
N VAL A 16 1.37 0.53 6.03
CA VAL A 16 2.78 0.19 5.78
C VAL A 16 3.67 0.69 6.94
N ASP A 17 3.21 1.70 7.69
CA ASP A 17 3.91 2.29 8.84
C ASP A 17 4.22 1.23 9.92
N SER A 18 5.49 0.83 10.01
CA SER A 18 5.96 -0.30 10.82
C SER A 18 5.98 -0.05 12.33
N GLY A 19 5.76 1.18 12.76
CA GLY A 19 5.74 1.56 14.18
C GLY A 19 4.37 2.04 14.66
N LYS A 20 3.38 2.12 13.76
CA LYS A 20 1.97 2.28 14.12
C LYS A 20 1.18 0.98 13.98
N GLU A 21 1.60 0.09 13.07
CA GLU A 21 0.97 -1.20 12.88
C GLU A 21 1.77 -2.33 13.54
N ARG A 22 1.06 -3.26 14.18
CA ARG A 22 1.66 -4.47 14.75
C ARG A 22 2.04 -5.48 13.66
N ASP A 23 1.27 -5.51 12.59
CA ASP A 23 1.47 -6.36 11.41
C ASP A 23 1.38 -5.47 10.16
N PRO A 24 2.48 -4.77 9.81
CA PRO A 24 2.48 -3.79 8.74
C PRO A 24 2.28 -4.45 7.38
N ILE A 25 1.68 -3.72 6.44
CA ILE A 25 1.55 -4.17 5.06
C ILE A 25 2.93 -4.31 4.42
N GLN A 26 3.21 -5.48 3.86
CA GLN A 26 4.45 -5.82 3.17
C GLN A 26 4.17 -6.45 1.80
N GLU A 27 5.24 -6.78 1.05
CA GLU A 27 5.12 -7.54 -0.20
C GLU A 27 4.23 -8.78 -0.03
N GLY A 28 3.39 -9.04 -1.02
CA GLY A 28 2.49 -10.18 -1.02
C GLY A 28 1.20 -9.96 -0.21
N TYR A 29 1.01 -8.86 0.51
CA TYR A 29 -0.24 -8.62 1.24
C TYR A 29 -1.42 -8.37 0.28
N PRO A 30 -2.62 -8.91 0.59
CA PRO A 30 -3.84 -8.54 -0.10
C PRO A 30 -4.35 -7.19 0.42
N VAL A 31 -4.65 -6.25 -0.49
CA VAL A 31 -5.13 -4.90 -0.14
C VAL A 31 -6.37 -4.52 -0.94
N ALA A 32 -7.00 -3.41 -0.59
CA ALA A 32 -8.26 -2.94 -1.17
C ALA A 32 -9.33 -4.05 -1.19
N ASN A 33 -9.54 -4.63 0.00
CA ASN A 33 -10.45 -5.76 0.23
C ASN A 33 -10.08 -7.02 -0.58
N GLY A 34 -8.77 -7.28 -0.74
CA GLY A 34 -8.25 -8.49 -1.40
C GLY A 34 -8.32 -8.47 -2.93
N LYS A 35 -8.62 -7.32 -3.54
CA LYS A 35 -8.66 -7.18 -5.00
C LYS A 35 -7.29 -6.90 -5.61
N TYR A 36 -6.32 -6.49 -4.80
CA TYR A 36 -4.97 -6.13 -5.23
C TYR A 36 -3.94 -6.87 -4.39
N ARG A 37 -2.77 -7.09 -4.97
CA ARG A 37 -1.60 -7.66 -4.34
C ARG A 37 -0.50 -6.60 -4.27
N VAL A 38 0.15 -6.48 -3.12
CA VAL A 38 1.35 -5.67 -2.96
C VAL A 38 2.52 -6.35 -3.67
N LEU A 39 3.16 -5.64 -4.58
CA LEU A 39 4.43 -6.05 -5.18
C LEU A 39 5.61 -5.63 -4.30
N GLU A 40 5.53 -4.44 -3.72
CA GLU A 40 6.56 -3.90 -2.84
C GLU A 40 5.96 -2.81 -1.93
N ALA A 41 6.50 -2.68 -0.72
CA ALA A 41 6.10 -1.66 0.25
C ALA A 41 7.34 -1.12 0.96
N GLU A 42 7.35 0.18 1.24
CA GLU A 42 8.46 0.89 1.86
C GLU A 42 7.94 1.80 2.99
N ASP A 43 8.56 1.70 4.17
CA ASP A 43 8.41 2.64 5.29
C ASP A 43 9.78 3.25 5.59
N ASN A 44 9.95 4.52 5.24
CA ASN A 44 11.18 5.26 5.49
C ASN A 44 10.95 6.26 6.64
N PRO A 45 11.39 5.94 7.87
CA PRO A 45 11.19 6.82 9.02
C PRO A 45 12.03 8.11 8.95
N ASP A 46 13.17 8.12 8.24
CA ASP A 46 14.03 9.31 8.16
C ASP A 46 13.32 10.48 7.48
N ASN A 47 12.43 10.19 6.53
CA ASN A 47 11.64 11.20 5.82
C ASN A 47 10.11 11.05 6.03
N GLY A 48 9.70 10.12 6.90
CA GLY A 48 8.29 9.85 7.22
C GLY A 48 7.47 9.30 6.06
N MET A 49 8.09 8.77 5.00
CA MET A 49 7.41 8.22 3.83
C MET A 49 6.86 6.82 4.12
N GLN A 50 5.61 6.59 3.70
CA GLN A 50 5.08 5.24 3.49
C GLN A 50 4.59 5.12 2.04
N ALA A 51 4.95 4.05 1.37
CA ALA A 51 4.56 3.81 -0.02
C ALA A 51 4.32 2.33 -0.30
N MET A 52 3.48 2.03 -1.29
CA MET A 52 3.32 0.68 -1.81
C MET A 52 3.01 0.68 -3.31
N ALA A 53 3.57 -0.31 -4.01
CA ALA A 53 3.21 -0.64 -5.39
C ALA A 53 2.28 -1.86 -5.39
N VAL A 54 1.15 -1.77 -6.09
CA VAL A 54 0.13 -2.82 -6.11
C VAL A 54 -0.32 -3.15 -7.53
N VAL A 55 -0.74 -4.40 -7.72
CA VAL A 55 -1.34 -4.89 -8.97
C VAL A 55 -2.73 -5.47 -8.73
N PRO A 56 -3.68 -5.27 -9.66
CA PRO A 56 -4.97 -5.94 -9.58
C PRO A 56 -4.81 -7.47 -9.61
N ILE A 57 -5.72 -8.17 -8.95
CA ILE A 57 -5.88 -9.61 -9.09
C ILE A 57 -7.05 -9.84 -10.05
N LYS A 58 -6.79 -10.51 -11.18
CA LYS A 58 -7.78 -10.94 -12.17
C LYS A 58 -7.71 -12.44 -12.34
N ASP A 59 -8.85 -13.11 -12.24
CA ASP A 59 -8.95 -14.58 -12.33
C ASP A 59 -7.96 -15.31 -11.42
N GLY A 60 -7.77 -14.78 -10.20
CA GLY A 60 -6.87 -15.32 -9.18
C GLY A 60 -5.38 -15.08 -9.44
N LYS A 61 -5.01 -14.31 -10.47
CA LYS A 61 -3.62 -14.01 -10.83
C LYS A 61 -3.34 -12.50 -10.79
N GLU A 62 -2.10 -12.15 -10.49
CA GLU A 62 -1.62 -10.78 -10.59
C GLU A 62 -1.65 -10.29 -12.05
N ASP A 63 -2.36 -9.20 -12.29
CA ASP A 63 -2.35 -8.50 -13.58
C ASP A 63 -1.32 -7.37 -13.56
N ARG A 64 -0.10 -7.67 -14.02
CA ARG A 64 1.02 -6.71 -14.08
C ARG A 64 0.94 -5.71 -15.24
N SER A 65 -0.13 -5.74 -16.06
CA SER A 65 -0.34 -4.72 -17.09
C SER A 65 -0.72 -3.36 -16.51
N HIS A 66 -1.15 -3.32 -15.24
CA HIS A 66 -1.50 -2.10 -14.53
C HIS A 66 -0.85 -2.12 -13.15
N ILE A 67 -0.01 -1.13 -12.88
CA ILE A 67 0.63 -0.95 -11.58
C ILE A 67 0.14 0.38 -11.00
N VAL A 68 -0.23 0.36 -9.72
CA VAL A 68 -0.64 1.54 -8.97
C VAL A 68 0.38 1.75 -7.87
N ILE A 69 0.91 2.96 -7.77
CA ILE A 69 1.80 3.35 -6.68
C ILE A 69 1.04 4.31 -5.78
N ALA A 70 0.91 3.95 -4.52
CA ALA A 70 0.27 4.76 -3.49
C ALA A 70 1.32 5.29 -2.53
N TYR A 71 1.18 6.55 -2.15
CA TYR A 71 1.99 7.21 -1.14
C TYR A 71 1.06 7.69 -0.03
N ALA A 72 1.39 7.41 1.22
CA ALA A 72 0.73 8.04 2.34
C ALA A 72 1.12 9.53 2.39
N GLY A 73 0.18 10.39 2.82
CA GLY A 73 0.52 11.77 3.17
C GLY A 73 1.48 11.82 4.37
N THR A 74 2.16 12.96 4.57
CA THR A 74 3.19 13.11 5.60
C THR A 74 2.71 12.71 6.99
N ASN A 75 3.37 11.72 7.58
CA ASN A 75 3.21 11.34 8.96
C ASN A 75 4.13 12.21 9.83
N SER A 76 3.72 13.46 10.12
CA SER A 76 4.55 14.46 10.80
C SER A 76 5.00 14.05 12.21
N SER A 77 4.37 13.03 12.81
CA SER A 77 4.78 12.43 14.09
C SER A 77 5.97 11.46 13.99
N ARG A 78 6.45 11.15 12.78
CA ARG A 78 7.47 10.12 12.52
C ARG A 78 8.67 10.60 11.71
N VAL A 79 8.79 11.90 11.46
CA VAL A 79 10.02 12.47 10.92
C VAL A 79 11.03 12.55 12.06
N ALA A 80 12.20 11.93 11.88
CA ALA A 80 13.30 11.98 12.84
C ALA A 80 13.81 13.41 13.09
#